data_AF-A0A537G369-F1
#
_entry.id   AF-A0A537G369-F1
#
_cell.length_a   1.000
_cell.length_b   1.000
_cell.length_c   1.000
_cell.angle_alpha   90.00
_cell.angle_beta   90.00
_cell.angle_gamma   90.00
#
_symmetry.space_group_name_H-M   'P 1'
#
loop_
_entity.id
_entity.type
_entity.pdbx_description
1 polymer ?
#
loop_
_entity_poly.entity_id
_entity_poly.type
_entity_poly.pdbx_seq_one_letter_code
_entity_poly.pdbx_strand_id
1 'polypeptide(L)'
;MARVELKHLPKETSQEAVEFLRSKYQKSASVHGSTVDVKGVTDKQLRLIIRKFLHSISMDEYRTVSEPRQVEILPPKPELEHVKIDKRVTAQAAQTMPWYFPGTPVLKPLDRKKK
;
A
#
# COMPACT_ATOMS: atom_id res chain seq x y z
N MET A 1 -26.64 -6.05 -3.06
CA MET A 1 -25.85 -6.82 -4.02
C MET A 1 -24.50 -6.16 -4.09
N ALA A 2 -23.42 -6.94 -4.03
CA ALA A 2 -22.05 -6.47 -4.10
C ALA A 2 -21.26 -7.29 -5.12
N ARG A 3 -20.43 -6.63 -5.90
CA ARG A 3 -19.62 -7.20 -6.98
C ARG A 3 -18.16 -7.27 -6.58
N VAL A 4 -17.46 -8.32 -6.99
CA VAL A 4 -16.00 -8.47 -6.82
C VAL A 4 -15.34 -8.39 -8.18
N GLU A 5 -14.30 -7.56 -8.30
CA GLU A 5 -13.43 -7.53 -9.48
C GLU A 5 -12.11 -8.26 -9.21
N LEU A 6 -11.82 -9.29 -10.00
CA LEU A 6 -10.64 -10.14 -9.88
C LEU A 6 -9.58 -9.85 -10.96
N LYS A 7 -9.69 -8.69 -11.65
CA LYS A 7 -8.90 -8.37 -12.85
C LYS A 7 -7.39 -8.36 -12.62
N HIS A 8 -6.95 -7.99 -11.42
CA HIS A 8 -5.53 -7.86 -11.08
C HIS A 8 -4.93 -9.12 -10.46
N LEU A 9 -5.72 -10.18 -10.26
CA LEU A 9 -5.18 -11.44 -9.77
C LEU A 9 -4.60 -12.28 -10.91
N PRO A 10 -3.58 -13.12 -10.64
CA PRO A 10 -3.17 -14.18 -11.55
C PRO A 10 -4.35 -15.08 -11.93
N LYS A 11 -4.33 -15.67 -13.13
CA LYS A 11 -5.45 -16.47 -13.63
C LYS A 11 -5.80 -17.64 -12.71
N GLU A 12 -4.79 -18.36 -12.22
CA GLU A 12 -4.95 -19.50 -11.31
C GLU A 12 -5.64 -19.06 -10.01
N THR A 13 -5.08 -18.05 -9.35
CA THR A 13 -5.66 -17.46 -8.12
C THR A 13 -7.06 -16.91 -8.34
N SER A 14 -7.35 -16.37 -9.53
CA SER A 14 -8.67 -15.85 -9.87
C SER A 14 -9.72 -16.96 -9.90
N GLN A 15 -9.36 -18.16 -10.38
CA GLN A 15 -10.23 -19.33 -10.38
C GLN A 15 -10.46 -19.86 -8.96
N GLU A 16 -9.40 -19.97 -8.16
CA GLU A 16 -9.51 -20.34 -6.74
C GLU A 16 -10.40 -19.37 -5.95
N ALA A 17 -10.28 -18.06 -6.21
CA ALA A 17 -11.12 -17.05 -5.58
C ALA A 17 -12.60 -17.22 -5.96
N VAL A 18 -12.88 -17.55 -7.22
CA VAL A 18 -14.24 -17.84 -7.70
C VAL A 18 -14.80 -19.08 -7.01
N GLU A 19 -14.02 -20.16 -6.92
CA GLU A 19 -14.42 -21.39 -6.25
C GLU A 19 -14.66 -21.18 -4.75
N PHE A 20 -13.79 -20.41 -4.10
CA PHE A 20 -13.95 -20.02 -2.70
C PHE A 20 -15.23 -19.21 -2.46
N LEU A 21 -15.54 -18.24 -3.33
CA LEU A 21 -16.78 -17.46 -3.22
C LEU A 21 -18.02 -18.32 -3.50
N ARG A 22 -17.94 -19.25 -4.46
CA ARG A 22 -19.01 -20.21 -4.74
C ARG A 22 -19.24 -21.18 -3.59
N SER A 23 -18.21 -21.72 -2.97
CA SER A 23 -18.36 -22.64 -1.82
C SER A 23 -19.00 -21.93 -0.63
N LYS A 24 -18.65 -20.66 -0.41
CA LYS A 24 -19.14 -19.87 0.71
C LYS A 24 -20.57 -19.35 0.54
N TYR A 25 -20.94 -18.95 -0.69
CA TYR A 25 -22.22 -18.28 -0.96
C TYR A 25 -23.16 -19.09 -1.85
N GLN A 26 -22.74 -20.25 -2.34
CA GLN A 26 -23.51 -21.21 -3.13
C GLN A 26 -24.37 -20.52 -4.21
N LYS A 27 -25.70 -20.55 -4.05
CA LYS A 27 -26.69 -19.99 -5.00
C LYS A 27 -26.70 -18.46 -5.08
N SER A 28 -26.07 -17.78 -4.13
CA SER A 28 -26.05 -16.32 -4.05
C SER A 28 -24.88 -15.69 -4.83
N ALA A 29 -23.92 -16.50 -5.30
CA ALA A 29 -22.78 -16.04 -6.09
C ALA A 29 -22.96 -16.39 -7.58
N SER A 30 -22.98 -15.36 -8.42
CA SER A 30 -23.02 -15.46 -9.87
C SER A 30 -21.67 -15.04 -10.46
N VAL A 31 -21.13 -15.79 -11.40
CA VAL A 31 -19.80 -15.55 -11.98
C VAL A 31 -19.95 -15.00 -13.39
N HIS A 32 -19.33 -13.86 -13.64
CA HIS A 32 -19.37 -13.13 -14.90
C HIS A 32 -17.92 -12.81 -15.33
N GLY A 33 -17.28 -13.75 -16.03
CA GLY A 33 -15.89 -13.61 -16.48
C GLY A 33 -14.93 -13.37 -15.32
N SER A 34 -14.30 -12.19 -15.30
CA SER A 34 -13.38 -11.74 -14.24
C SER A 34 -14.07 -11.09 -13.03
N THR A 35 -15.40 -11.17 -12.96
CA THR A 35 -16.18 -10.58 -11.87
C THR A 35 -17.14 -11.56 -11.23
N VAL A 36 -17.40 -11.38 -9.93
CA VAL A 36 -18.31 -12.22 -9.16
C VAL A 36 -19.35 -11.36 -8.46
N ASP A 37 -20.62 -11.60 -8.75
CA ASP A 37 -21.75 -10.90 -8.16
C ASP A 37 -22.34 -11.70 -7.01
N VAL A 38 -22.35 -11.12 -5.81
CA VAL A 38 -22.88 -11.75 -4.60
C VAL A 38 -24.13 -11.02 -4.10
N LYS A 39 -25.24 -11.76 -4.02
CA LYS A 39 -26.52 -11.26 -3.48
C LYS A 39 -26.55 -11.39 -1.96
N GLY A 40 -27.22 -10.44 -1.29
CA GLY A 40 -27.44 -10.46 0.16
C GLY A 40 -26.24 -10.09 1.04
N VAL A 41 -25.12 -9.65 0.47
CA VAL A 41 -23.88 -9.31 1.20
C VAL A 41 -23.54 -7.84 1.02
N THR A 42 -23.01 -7.22 2.07
CA THR A 42 -22.48 -5.84 2.01
C THR A 42 -21.07 -5.83 1.43
N ASP A 43 -20.69 -4.73 0.79
CA ASP A 43 -19.34 -4.46 0.28
C ASP A 43 -18.27 -4.68 1.37
N LYS A 44 -18.53 -4.22 2.60
CA LYS A 44 -17.62 -4.39 3.74
C LYS A 44 -17.40 -5.85 4.12
N GLN A 45 -18.47 -6.64 4.17
CA GLN A 45 -18.39 -8.07 4.47
C GLN A 45 -17.64 -8.82 3.36
N LEU A 46 -17.95 -8.50 2.11
CA LEU A 46 -17.31 -9.09 0.95
C LEU A 46 -15.81 -8.79 0.92
N ARG A 47 -15.43 -7.54 1.20
CA ARG A 47 -14.03 -7.10 1.36
C ARG A 47 -13.30 -7.88 2.45
N LEU A 48 -13.92 -8.03 3.63
CA LEU A 48 -13.32 -8.79 4.72
C LEU A 48 -13.04 -10.24 4.30
N ILE A 49 -13.96 -10.84 3.58
CA ILE A 49 -13.89 -12.24 3.18
C ILE A 49 -12.83 -12.46 2.11
N ILE A 50 -12.74 -11.56 1.13
CA ILE A 50 -11.67 -11.58 0.14
C ILE A 50 -10.32 -11.38 0.82
N ARG A 51 -10.23 -10.46 1.79
CA ARG A 51 -8.98 -10.25 2.53
C ARG A 51 -8.54 -11.50 3.30
N LYS A 52 -9.49 -12.25 3.89
CA LYS A 52 -9.19 -13.55 4.53
C LYS A 52 -8.73 -14.60 3.52
N PHE A 53 -9.33 -14.64 2.33
CA PHE A 53 -8.90 -15.53 1.25
C PHE A 53 -7.47 -15.21 0.81
N LEU A 54 -7.16 -13.94 0.52
CA LEU A 54 -5.81 -13.51 0.13
C LEU A 54 -4.77 -13.88 1.19
N HIS A 55 -5.12 -13.73 2.47
CA HIS A 55 -4.24 -14.15 3.56
C HIS A 55 -3.98 -15.66 3.58
N SER A 56 -5.00 -16.48 3.30
CA SER A 56 -4.86 -17.94 3.29
C SER A 56 -3.93 -18.47 2.19
N ILE A 57 -3.74 -17.71 1.12
CA ILE A 57 -2.83 -18.02 0.00
C ILE A 57 -1.54 -17.19 0.04
N SER A 58 -1.25 -16.54 1.18
CA SER A 58 -0.04 -15.71 1.38
C SER A 58 0.08 -14.51 0.43
N MET A 59 -1.03 -13.97 -0.08
CA MET A 59 -1.08 -12.77 -0.93
C MET A 59 -1.50 -11.52 -0.15
N ASP A 60 -0.89 -11.31 1.02
CA ASP A 60 -1.23 -10.22 1.94
C ASP A 60 -0.92 -8.81 1.40
N GLU A 61 0.00 -8.74 0.44
CA GLU A 61 0.41 -7.49 -0.21
C GLU A 61 -0.69 -6.93 -1.13
N TYR A 62 -1.60 -7.79 -1.60
CA TYR A 62 -2.74 -7.36 -2.42
C TYR A 62 -3.73 -6.58 -1.56
N ARG A 63 -4.17 -5.45 -2.10
CA ARG A 63 -5.03 -4.53 -1.38
C ARG A 63 -6.46 -4.73 -1.82
N THR A 64 -7.37 -4.77 -0.85
CA THR A 64 -8.81 -4.81 -1.14
C THR A 64 -9.43 -3.44 -0.85
N VAL A 65 -10.08 -2.87 -1.87
CA VAL A 65 -10.78 -1.58 -1.79
C VAL A 65 -12.28 -1.84 -1.89
N SER A 66 -13.04 -1.31 -0.95
CA SER A 66 -14.50 -1.35 -0.98
C SER A 66 -15.03 -0.03 -1.51
N GLU A 67 -15.74 -0.10 -2.63
CA GLU A 67 -16.55 0.96 -3.20
C GLU A 67 -18.04 0.63 -3.01
N PRO A 68 -18.95 1.61 -3.17
CA PRO A 68 -20.38 1.34 -3.06
C PRO A 68 -20.82 0.21 -4.01
N ARG A 69 -21.24 -0.92 -3.45
CA ARG A 69 -21.65 -2.16 -4.17
C ARG A 69 -20.53 -2.86 -4.94
N GLN A 70 -19.27 -2.49 -4.76
CA GLN A 70 -18.14 -3.09 -5.49
C GLN A 70 -16.93 -3.29 -4.58
N VAL A 71 -16.20 -4.37 -4.79
CA VAL A 71 -14.93 -4.64 -4.12
C VAL A 71 -13.90 -4.95 -5.19
N GLU A 72 -12.84 -4.15 -5.22
CA GLU A 72 -11.73 -4.30 -6.15
C GLU A 72 -10.51 -4.85 -5.42
N ILE A 73 -9.81 -5.79 -6.07
CA ILE A 73 -8.52 -6.30 -5.63
C ILE A 73 -7.45 -5.60 -6.43
N LEU A 74 -6.64 -4.79 -5.77
CA LEU A 74 -5.54 -4.04 -6.36
C LEU A 74 -4.20 -4.71 -6.07
N PRO A 75 -3.23 -4.59 -6.99
CA PRO A 75 -1.88 -5.08 -6.75
C PRO A 75 -1.22 -4.34 -5.58
N PRO A 76 -0.11 -4.90 -5.05
CA PRO A 76 0.73 -4.23 -4.06
C PRO A 76 1.06 -2.80 -4.47
N LYS A 77 1.15 -1.87 -3.51
CA LYS A 77 1.70 -0.55 -3.85
C LYS A 77 3.15 -0.79 -4.27
N PRO A 78 3.62 -0.20 -5.38
CA PRO A 78 5.05 -0.13 -5.59
C PRO A 78 5.64 0.52 -4.33
N GLU A 79 6.66 -0.10 -3.76
CA GLU A 79 7.46 0.56 -2.74
C GLU A 79 8.00 1.82 -3.42
N LEU A 80 7.40 2.97 -3.08
CA LEU A 80 8.12 4.21 -3.24
C LEU A 80 9.30 4.02 -2.29
N GLU A 81 10.47 3.71 -2.84
CA GLU A 81 11.70 3.86 -2.11
C GLU A 81 11.58 5.22 -1.45
N HIS A 82 11.40 5.23 -0.13
CA HIS A 82 11.50 6.47 0.61
C HIS A 82 12.92 6.91 0.33
N VAL A 83 13.09 7.82 -0.62
CA VAL A 83 14.35 8.49 -0.86
C VAL A 83 14.71 8.98 0.52
N LYS A 84 15.69 8.34 1.15
CA LYS A 84 16.27 8.82 2.37
C LYS A 84 16.88 10.12 1.92
N ILE A 85 16.12 11.20 2.06
CA ILE A 85 16.64 12.51 1.84
C ILE A 85 17.64 12.62 2.98
N ASP A 86 18.91 12.37 2.69
CA ASP A 86 20.03 12.66 3.56
C ASP A 86 20.12 14.19 3.65
N LYS A 87 19.10 14.78 4.28
CA LYS A 87 19.03 16.18 4.68
C LYS A 87 19.85 16.32 5.95
N ARG A 88 21.13 15.92 5.86
CA ARG A 88 22.21 16.64 6.54
C ARG A 88 22.72 17.73 5.60
N VAL A 89 21.80 18.52 5.05
CA VAL A 89 22.16 19.90 4.75
C VAL A 89 22.22 20.58 6.11
N THR A 90 23.37 20.46 6.78
CA THR A 90 23.69 21.35 7.89
C THR A 90 23.72 22.74 7.31
N ALA A 91 22.61 23.48 7.45
CA ALA A 91 22.63 24.91 7.24
C ALA A 91 23.78 25.44 8.10
N GLN A 92 24.80 26.03 7.47
CA GLN A 92 25.85 26.69 8.25
C GLN A 92 25.14 27.76 9.07
N ALA A 93 25.41 27.85 10.38
CA ALA A 93 24.68 28.73 11.29
C ALA A 93 24.59 30.19 10.81
N ALA A 94 25.56 30.63 10.00
CA ALA A 94 25.58 31.93 9.32
C ALA A 94 24.41 32.18 8.36
N GLN A 95 23.77 31.13 7.81
CA GLN A 95 22.65 31.21 6.88
C GLN A 95 21.28 31.33 7.59
N THR A 96 21.20 31.01 8.87
CA THR A 96 19.95 31.00 9.64
C THR A 96 19.79 32.20 10.57
N MET A 97 20.73 33.15 10.59
CA MET A 97 20.66 34.34 11.45
C MET A 97 20.32 35.59 10.63
N PRO A 98 19.30 36.37 11.04
CA PRO A 98 18.82 37.53 10.29
C PRO A 98 19.81 38.71 10.25
N TRP A 99 20.82 38.71 11.12
CA TRP A 99 21.90 39.71 11.13
C TRP A 99 23.22 39.04 10.78
N TYR A 100 23.54 39.04 9.48
CA TYR A 100 24.82 38.62 8.95
C TYR A 100 25.89 39.68 9.26
N PHE A 101 26.97 39.29 9.96
CA PHE A 101 28.15 40.13 10.18
C PHE A 101 29.26 39.69 9.21
N PRO A 102 29.47 40.39 8.07
CA PRO A 102 30.56 40.09 7.15
C PRO A 102 31.88 40.49 7.82
N GLY A 103 32.56 39.54 8.45
CA GLY A 103 33.86 39.80 9.08
C GLY A 103 34.22 38.92 10.28
N THR A 104 33.40 37.93 10.66
CA THR A 104 33.81 37.01 11.73
C THR A 104 34.98 36.14 11.25
N PRO A 105 36.15 36.16 11.93
CA PRO A 105 37.27 35.32 11.54
C PRO A 105 36.90 33.86 11.82
N VAL A 106 37.03 33.02 10.79
CA VAL A 106 36.86 31.57 10.91
C VAL A 106 37.96 31.05 11.84
N LEU A 107 37.57 30.59 13.03
CA LEU A 107 38.48 29.92 13.95
C LEU A 107 38.93 28.60 13.30
N LYS A 108 40.22 28.51 12.94
CA LYS A 108 40.80 27.26 12.44
C LYS A 108 40.70 26.21 13.56
N PRO A 109 40.28 24.98 13.26
CA PRO A 109 40.24 23.92 14.26
C PRO A 109 41.65 23.72 14.83
N LEU A 110 41.76 23.72 16.14
CA LEU A 110 43.02 23.51 16.84
C LEU A 110 43.50 22.08 16.54
N ASP A 111 44.65 21.95 15.87
CA ASP A 111 45.28 20.67 15.57
C ASP A 111 45.52 19.92 16.87
N ARG A 112 44.67 18.93 17.16
CA ARG A 112 44.89 18.00 18.25
C ARG A 112 46.05 17.10 17.84
N LYS A 113 47.27 17.44 18.26
CA LYS A 113 48.39 16.50 18.24
C LYS A 113 47.99 15.25 19.03
N LYS A 114 47.77 14.15 18.30
CA LYS A 114 47.68 12.82 18.89
C LYS A 114 49.04 12.52 19.55
N LYS A 115 49.02 12.23 20.84
CA LYS A 115 50.05 11.44 21.52
C LYS A 115 49.50 10.03 21.69
#